data_AF-A0A6P8HQ81-F1
#
_entry.id   AF-A0A6P8HQ81-F1
#
_cell.length_a   1.000
_cell.length_b   1.000
_cell.length_c   1.000
_cell.angle_alpha   90.00
_cell.angle_beta   90.00
_cell.angle_gamma   90.00
#
_symmetry.space_group_name_H-M   'P 1'
#
loop_
_entity.id
_entity.type
_entity.pdbx_description
1 polymer ?
#
loop_
_entity_poly.entity_id
_entity_poly.type
_entity_poly.pdbx_seq_one_letter_code
_entity_poly.pdbx_strand_id
1 'polypeptide(L)'
;MYLTYNFAVLVVIFGYTHSLDVECSSYTVLNSSSRAQGVPRGNITKCDDTLIPEWYRFMGDAGTAMPTSCTRKNYCGTDASGWMQGSHPTQTEGIVTRRVCYHWNSNCCNWNNNIRVRNCGGFYVYELVRPPNCHLRYCGNGTGARIQGGGSSGRLQVLHNGEWGTVCDDIWSMTNTHVVCRQLGFAGALSYHNSGGVTGQIWLDDVRCSGNESAIQQCRHNGWGRHDCSHHEDVFVTCYRDVSATAVAPTTASLTAVAPATASATAVAPTTAPPTAVAPTTASETAVAPTTAPVTAVAPTTASAGVANTTTTAALSGLTQCNSHPCRNEGSCHGDQYHYYCNCYHGFTGKQCETRFYGNITFIMDLYQTSNYSTPYSPSAYPVVVYPNQSLWVQYEVKSTTFDLVVFAENCCANNSTNPDSFPQHVFLERGCIVDSTMVYFHNPYSKVQRFSIRSFRFAYSNSHLVYLHCELLVCHQNSTNSRSRCAVGCTKPRSRRDSSDLESSMPYNLSVGPLKAVMAESNNVNKGGKTSFHVNTILISVLVTAGVFSVITLLLLIIIYRNCRRDKKVEPASCQNEQENGEKDESRN
;
A
#
# COMPACT_ATOMS: atom_id res chain seq x y z
N MET A 1 -31.21 36.97 45.76
CA MET A 1 -29.99 36.14 45.65
C MET A 1 -29.97 35.55 44.25
N TYR A 2 -29.61 36.32 43.23
CA TYR A 2 -28.25 36.55 42.71
C TYR A 2 -27.58 35.30 42.08
N LEU A 3 -27.42 35.42 40.75
CA LEU A 3 -26.31 34.96 39.90
C LEU A 3 -26.27 33.50 39.38
N THR A 4 -26.75 33.37 38.14
CA THR A 4 -26.05 32.85 36.93
C THR A 4 -25.28 31.53 37.02
N TYR A 5 -25.65 30.55 36.17
CA TYR A 5 -24.70 29.80 35.32
C TYR A 5 -25.44 29.20 34.11
N ASN A 6 -25.47 29.97 33.02
CA ASN A 6 -25.47 29.45 31.65
C ASN A 6 -23.99 29.40 31.25
N PHE A 7 -23.46 28.25 30.81
CA PHE A 7 -22.44 28.08 29.77
C PHE A 7 -21.98 26.61 29.72
N ALA A 8 -21.67 26.14 28.52
CA ALA A 8 -21.00 24.86 28.21
C ALA A 8 -21.85 23.58 28.12
N VAL A 9 -22.67 23.49 27.07
CA VAL A 9 -22.66 22.28 26.23
C VAL A 9 -21.31 22.25 25.53
N LEU A 10 -20.27 21.80 26.25
CA LEU A 10 -18.96 21.52 25.69
C LEU A 10 -18.99 20.06 25.26
N VAL A 11 -19.26 19.92 23.98
CA VAL A 11 -18.85 18.82 23.12
C VAL A 11 -17.50 18.26 23.60
N VAL A 12 -17.53 17.16 24.34
CA VAL A 12 -16.36 16.27 24.47
C VAL A 12 -16.31 15.47 23.18
N ILE A 13 -15.97 16.14 22.09
CA ILE A 13 -15.16 15.52 21.05
C ILE A 13 -13.81 15.35 21.73
N PHE A 14 -13.56 14.18 22.31
CA PHE A 14 -12.20 13.71 22.38
C PHE A 14 -11.67 13.79 20.96
N GLY A 15 -10.77 14.73 20.73
CA GLY A 15 -10.07 14.90 19.47
C GLY A 15 -9.35 13.61 19.13
N TYR A 16 -9.99 12.77 18.34
CA TYR A 16 -9.31 11.99 17.32
C TYR A 16 -9.29 12.82 16.04
N THR A 17 -8.69 14.02 16.12
CA THR A 17 -7.96 14.50 14.98
C THR A 17 -6.75 13.58 14.88
N HIS A 18 -6.84 12.53 14.07
CA HIS A 18 -5.63 11.88 13.56
C HIS A 18 -4.89 12.96 12.77
N SER A 19 -3.99 13.69 13.45
CA SER A 19 -3.01 14.51 12.78
C SER A 19 -2.15 13.55 11.98
N LEU A 20 -2.39 13.48 10.68
CA LEU A 20 -1.43 12.83 9.78
C LEU A 20 -0.15 13.64 9.91
N ASP A 21 0.85 13.03 10.53
CA ASP A 21 2.16 13.63 10.73
C ASP A 21 2.72 13.98 9.35
N VAL A 22 2.94 15.28 9.10
CA VAL A 22 3.23 15.79 7.75
C VAL A 22 4.46 15.09 7.17
N GLU A 23 5.49 14.88 7.98
CA GLU A 23 6.70 14.15 7.65
C GLU A 23 6.49 12.67 7.29
N CYS A 24 5.40 12.06 7.75
CA CYS A 24 5.01 10.70 7.41
C CYS A 24 4.20 10.64 6.09
N SER A 25 3.79 11.79 5.56
CA SER A 25 3.06 11.91 4.29
C SER A 25 3.87 12.61 3.18
N SER A 26 4.90 13.37 3.55
CA SER A 26 5.73 14.16 2.64
C SER A 26 7.21 13.95 2.94
N TYR A 27 7.88 13.16 2.10
CA TYR A 27 9.30 12.84 2.22
C TYR A 27 9.91 12.47 0.86
N THR A 28 11.23 12.59 0.76
CA THR A 28 12.02 12.18 -0.40
C THR A 28 12.54 10.74 -0.24
N VAL A 29 12.46 9.93 -1.30
CA VAL A 29 12.83 8.51 -1.25
C VAL A 29 14.31 8.29 -1.58
N LEU A 30 15.00 7.56 -0.72
CA LEU A 30 16.36 7.05 -0.92
C LEU A 30 16.30 5.57 -1.25
N ASN A 31 16.35 5.21 -2.54
CA ASN A 31 16.14 3.82 -3.00
C ASN A 31 17.29 3.19 -3.80
N SER A 32 18.37 3.92 -4.07
CA SER A 32 19.45 3.40 -4.89
C SER A 32 20.19 2.24 -4.20
N SER A 33 20.43 1.14 -4.93
CA SER A 33 21.19 -0.02 -4.44
C SER A 33 22.55 0.35 -3.85
N SER A 34 23.22 1.33 -4.45
CA SER A 34 24.48 1.84 -3.94
C SER A 34 24.43 2.36 -2.50
N ARG A 35 23.27 2.60 -1.87
CA ARG A 35 23.17 3.03 -0.46
C ARG A 35 23.13 1.87 0.53
N ALA A 36 22.89 0.65 0.08
CA ALA A 36 22.78 -0.50 0.97
C ALA A 36 24.11 -0.79 1.66
N GLN A 37 24.06 -1.11 2.96
CA GLN A 37 25.24 -1.43 3.78
C GLN A 37 26.04 -2.65 3.30
N GLY A 38 25.43 -3.52 2.48
CA GLY A 38 26.09 -4.66 1.85
C GLY A 38 26.78 -4.34 0.52
N VAL A 39 26.60 -3.13 -0.03
CA VAL A 39 27.13 -2.74 -1.34
C VAL A 39 28.44 -1.96 -1.18
N PRO A 40 29.56 -2.40 -1.80
CA PRO A 40 30.84 -1.71 -1.70
C PRO A 40 30.82 -0.36 -2.43
N ARG A 41 31.82 0.49 -2.17
CA ARG A 41 31.96 1.83 -2.75
C ARG A 41 31.88 1.85 -4.29
N GLY A 42 32.52 0.86 -4.92
CA GLY A 42 32.76 0.87 -6.37
C GLY A 42 33.86 1.86 -6.77
N ASN A 43 33.94 2.13 -8.08
CA ASN A 43 35.01 2.95 -8.69
C ASN A 43 34.84 4.45 -8.44
N ILE A 44 33.59 4.93 -8.35
CA ILE A 44 33.27 6.35 -8.15
C ILE A 44 32.68 6.52 -6.74
N THR A 45 33.32 7.33 -5.90
CA THR A 45 32.77 7.71 -4.60
C THR A 45 31.50 8.52 -4.80
N LYS A 46 30.43 8.10 -4.14
CA LYS A 46 29.20 8.87 -3.98
C LYS A 46 29.17 9.50 -2.60
N CYS A 47 28.47 10.62 -2.49
CA CYS A 47 28.36 11.37 -1.25
C CYS A 47 26.98 12.06 -1.17
N ASP A 48 26.62 12.53 0.01
CA ASP A 48 25.36 13.27 0.25
C ASP A 48 25.61 14.78 0.45
N ASP A 49 26.68 15.34 -0.13
CA ASP A 49 27.04 16.76 -0.02
C ASP A 49 26.02 17.71 -0.68
N THR A 50 25.22 17.19 -1.61
CA THR A 50 24.11 17.89 -2.27
C THR A 50 22.78 17.74 -1.55
N LEU A 51 22.72 16.92 -0.49
CA LEU A 51 21.51 16.70 0.29
C LEU A 51 21.05 18.02 0.92
N ILE A 52 19.75 18.27 0.87
CA ILE A 52 19.12 19.43 1.48
C ILE A 52 18.41 19.00 2.77
N PRO A 53 18.33 19.84 3.81
CA PRO A 53 17.62 19.50 5.03
C PRO A 53 16.11 19.33 4.78
N GLU A 54 15.67 18.08 4.63
CA GLU A 54 14.26 17.67 4.48
C GLU A 54 14.06 16.25 5.03
N TRP A 55 12.82 15.75 5.01
CA TRP A 55 12.50 14.38 5.42
C TRP A 55 12.79 13.37 4.31
N TYR A 56 13.55 12.33 4.65
CA TYR A 56 13.91 11.25 3.75
C TYR A 56 13.40 9.90 4.27
N ARG A 57 13.14 8.96 3.36
CA ARG A 57 12.80 7.56 3.66
C ARG A 57 13.66 6.61 2.85
N PHE A 58 14.24 5.61 3.52
CA PHE A 58 14.88 4.49 2.82
C PHE A 58 13.84 3.51 2.27
N MET A 59 13.95 3.15 1.00
CA MET A 59 13.08 2.15 0.35
C MET A 59 13.86 1.31 -0.67
N GLY A 60 13.22 0.27 -1.23
CA GLY A 60 13.76 -0.50 -2.36
C GLY A 60 15.12 -1.10 -2.07
N ASP A 61 16.05 -0.97 -3.03
CA ASP A 61 17.37 -1.59 -2.93
C ASP A 61 18.24 -0.99 -1.81
N ALA A 62 17.97 0.24 -1.37
CA ALA A 62 18.70 0.84 -0.26
C ALA A 62 18.36 0.18 1.10
N GLY A 63 17.20 -0.48 1.19
CA GLY A 63 16.65 -1.04 2.41
C GLY A 63 15.52 -0.19 2.99
N THR A 64 15.10 -0.49 4.22
CA THR A 64 13.92 0.12 4.88
C THR A 64 14.27 1.13 5.97
N ALA A 65 15.52 1.12 6.43
CA ALA A 65 15.95 1.95 7.55
C ALA A 65 17.46 2.21 7.51
N MET A 66 17.92 3.20 8.27
CA MET A 66 19.35 3.39 8.52
C MET A 66 19.86 2.27 9.44
N PRO A 67 21.02 1.66 9.18
CA PRO A 67 21.58 0.67 10.10
C PRO A 67 21.90 1.30 11.47
N THR A 68 21.58 0.58 12.54
CA THR A 68 21.79 1.02 13.93
C THR A 68 23.10 0.52 14.54
N SER A 69 23.92 -0.14 13.72
CA SER A 69 25.23 -0.68 14.07
C SER A 69 26.26 -0.22 13.06
N CYS A 70 27.52 -0.17 13.50
CA CYS A 70 28.63 0.26 12.65
C CYS A 70 28.67 -0.52 11.33
N THR A 71 28.46 0.19 10.22
CA THR A 71 28.59 -0.34 8.87
C THR A 71 30.06 -0.45 8.49
N ARG A 72 30.40 -1.32 7.54
CA ARG A 72 31.78 -1.44 7.06
C ARG A 72 32.19 -0.16 6.32
N LYS A 73 33.41 0.33 6.52
CA LYS A 73 33.98 1.44 5.72
C LYS A 73 34.08 1.04 4.24
N ASN A 74 34.07 2.02 3.32
CA ASN A 74 34.06 1.78 1.87
C ASN A 74 32.83 0.99 1.37
N TYR A 75 31.70 1.11 2.07
CA TYR A 75 30.40 0.57 1.65
C TYR A 75 29.38 1.70 1.50
N CYS A 76 28.18 1.36 1.02
CA CYS A 76 27.13 2.32 0.69
C CYS A 76 27.57 3.29 -0.41
N GLY A 77 28.41 2.82 -1.34
CA GLY A 77 28.83 3.62 -2.48
C GLY A 77 29.74 4.79 -2.08
N THR A 78 30.24 4.84 -0.85
CA THR A 78 31.03 5.96 -0.32
C THR A 78 32.26 5.47 0.43
N ASP A 79 33.17 6.39 0.74
CA ASP A 79 34.37 6.08 1.52
C ASP A 79 34.02 6.00 3.03
N ALA A 80 33.21 6.96 3.54
CA ALA A 80 32.76 7.04 4.94
C ALA A 80 31.28 6.65 5.09
N SER A 81 31.04 5.41 5.50
CA SER A 81 29.70 4.83 5.60
C SER A 81 28.96 5.31 6.85
N GLY A 82 27.82 5.98 6.66
CA GLY A 82 27.01 6.56 7.74
C GLY A 82 26.03 5.56 8.35
N TRP A 83 25.97 5.51 9.68
CA TRP A 83 25.06 4.65 10.47
C TRP A 83 24.56 5.38 11.71
N MET A 84 23.39 5.00 12.22
CA MET A 84 22.75 5.69 13.34
C MET A 84 23.14 5.07 14.68
N GLN A 85 23.50 5.91 15.65
CA GLN A 85 23.77 5.45 17.01
C GLN A 85 22.46 5.32 17.81
N GLY A 86 22.23 4.13 18.36
CA GLY A 86 21.04 3.80 19.14
C GLY A 86 19.92 3.16 18.31
N SER A 87 18.84 2.77 18.98
CA SER A 87 17.66 2.19 18.33
C SER A 87 16.84 3.22 17.57
N HIS A 88 16.03 2.75 16.62
CA HIS A 88 14.97 3.59 16.04
C HIS A 88 13.91 3.91 17.11
N PRO A 89 13.24 5.08 17.05
CA PRO A 89 12.17 5.42 17.96
C PRO A 89 10.95 4.48 17.82
N THR A 90 10.24 4.30 18.91
CA THR A 90 8.87 3.81 18.95
C THR A 90 7.90 4.90 18.45
N GLN A 91 6.68 4.52 18.06
CA GLN A 91 5.68 5.50 17.62
C GLN A 91 5.32 6.51 18.71
N THR A 92 5.30 6.08 19.97
CA THR A 92 4.96 6.92 21.13
C THR A 92 6.03 7.93 21.50
N GLU A 93 7.29 7.69 21.11
CA GLU A 93 8.39 8.64 21.34
C GLU A 93 8.33 9.86 20.40
N GLY A 94 7.56 9.80 19.31
CA GLY A 94 7.45 10.89 18.35
C GLY A 94 8.76 11.17 17.61
N ILE A 95 9.12 12.45 17.47
CA ILE A 95 10.36 12.87 16.82
C ILE A 95 11.50 12.88 17.83
N VAL A 96 12.51 12.05 17.59
CA VAL A 96 13.73 11.97 18.44
C VAL A 96 14.96 12.45 17.69
N THR A 97 15.91 13.04 18.42
CA THR A 97 17.23 13.36 17.87
C THR A 97 18.15 12.16 18.01
N ARG A 98 18.79 11.75 16.90
CA ARG A 98 19.77 10.66 16.87
C ARG A 98 21.09 11.15 16.27
N ARG A 99 22.20 10.66 16.81
CA ARG A 99 23.52 10.91 16.24
C ARG A 99 23.78 9.91 15.12
N VAL A 100 24.13 10.39 13.93
CA VAL A 100 24.69 9.57 12.86
C VAL A 100 26.20 9.66 12.92
N CYS A 101 26.85 8.50 12.90
CA CYS A 101 28.29 8.34 12.88
C CYS A 101 28.73 7.86 11.49
N TYR A 102 29.87 8.35 11.01
CA TYR A 102 30.48 7.89 9.77
C TYR A 102 31.74 7.09 10.07
N HIS A 103 31.75 5.84 9.61
CA HIS A 103 32.88 4.96 9.77
C HIS A 103 33.97 5.34 8.78
N TRP A 104 35.13 5.72 9.32
CA TRP A 104 36.33 5.97 8.54
C TRP A 104 37.56 5.40 9.24
N ASN A 105 38.54 4.94 8.46
CA ASN A 105 39.76 4.31 8.97
C ASN A 105 39.47 3.10 9.89
N SER A 106 39.73 3.21 11.18
CA SER A 106 39.52 2.16 12.18
C SER A 106 38.43 2.51 13.19
N ASN A 107 37.83 3.69 13.08
CA ASN A 107 36.85 4.18 14.05
C ASN A 107 35.50 4.41 13.36
N CYS A 108 34.47 3.79 13.95
CA CYS A 108 33.09 3.81 13.48
C CYS A 108 32.44 5.19 13.53
N CYS A 109 33.01 6.17 14.24
CA CYS A 109 32.44 7.50 14.40
C CYS A 109 33.53 8.59 14.31
N ASN A 110 34.23 8.66 13.17
CA ASN A 110 35.20 9.73 12.92
C ASN A 110 34.54 11.08 12.70
N TRP A 111 33.42 11.07 11.98
CA TRP A 111 32.54 12.22 11.83
C TRP A 111 31.16 11.87 12.35
N ASN A 112 30.43 12.91 12.74
CA ASN A 112 29.05 12.74 13.14
C ASN A 112 28.25 14.02 12.89
N ASN A 113 26.94 13.84 12.80
CA ASN A 113 25.96 14.91 12.88
C ASN A 113 24.70 14.38 13.56
N ASN A 114 23.89 15.29 14.08
CA ASN A 114 22.59 14.94 14.64
C ASN A 114 21.52 15.06 13.55
N ILE A 115 20.60 14.10 13.53
CA ILE A 115 19.41 14.09 12.68
C ILE A 115 18.17 13.96 13.56
N ARG A 116 17.00 14.26 12.99
CA ARG A 116 15.71 13.95 13.62
C ARG A 116 15.08 12.75 12.95
N VAL A 117 14.48 11.86 13.74
CA VAL A 117 13.93 10.58 13.27
C VAL A 117 12.53 10.41 13.85
N ARG A 118 11.60 9.97 13.01
CA ARG A 118 10.24 9.63 13.42
C ARG A 118 9.85 8.23 12.96
N ASN A 119 9.08 7.54 13.78
CA ASN A 119 8.40 6.29 13.43
C ASN A 119 6.96 6.57 12.99
N CYS A 120 6.64 6.23 11.74
CA CYS A 120 5.37 6.54 11.07
C CYS A 120 4.37 5.38 11.06
N GLY A 121 4.41 4.48 12.05
CA GLY A 121 3.48 3.34 12.06
C GLY A 121 4.01 2.07 11.41
N GLY A 122 5.18 2.14 10.76
CA GLY A 122 5.73 1.03 10.00
C GLY A 122 6.87 1.36 9.05
N PHE A 123 7.24 2.62 8.94
CA PHE A 123 8.48 3.04 8.32
C PHE A 123 9.05 4.21 9.11
N TYR A 124 10.31 4.50 8.86
CA TYR A 124 11.01 5.61 9.49
C TYR A 124 11.28 6.70 8.48
N VAL A 125 11.12 7.93 8.92
CA VAL A 125 11.54 9.12 8.19
C VAL A 125 12.64 9.83 8.97
N TYR A 126 13.58 10.40 8.23
CA TYR A 126 14.80 10.98 8.75
C TYR A 126 14.93 12.40 8.21
N GLU A 127 14.92 13.40 9.08
CA GLU A 127 15.31 14.76 8.71
C GLU A 127 16.84 14.79 8.62
N LEU A 128 17.35 14.50 7.43
CA LEU A 128 18.78 14.36 7.19
C LEU A 128 19.39 15.73 6.96
N VAL A 129 20.57 15.96 7.53
CA VAL A 129 21.34 17.19 7.31
C VAL A 129 22.48 16.92 6.33
N ARG A 130 22.92 17.95 5.61
CA ARG A 130 24.06 17.85 4.69
C ARG A 130 25.34 17.42 5.45
N PRO A 131 26.01 16.33 5.05
CA PRO A 131 27.29 15.94 5.64
C PRO A 131 28.40 16.97 5.33
N PRO A 132 29.40 17.14 6.20
CA PRO A 132 30.45 18.15 6.02
C PRO A 132 31.36 18.00 4.79
N ASN A 133 31.45 16.82 4.19
CA ASN A 133 32.40 16.52 3.11
C ASN A 133 31.83 15.48 2.14
N CYS A 134 32.21 15.53 0.86
CA CYS A 134 31.82 14.60 -0.21
C CYS A 134 32.52 13.21 -0.13
N HIS A 135 32.79 12.74 1.07
CA HIS A 135 33.20 11.36 1.33
C HIS A 135 32.22 10.63 2.26
N LEU A 136 31.17 11.32 2.71
CA LEU A 136 30.20 10.85 3.69
C LEU A 136 28.85 10.63 3.02
N ARG A 137 28.22 9.51 3.36
CA ARG A 137 26.91 9.16 2.83
C ARG A 137 26.11 8.35 3.83
N TYR A 138 24.81 8.62 3.93
CA TYR A 138 23.89 7.84 4.76
C TYR A 138 23.64 6.47 4.13
N CYS A 139 23.89 5.41 4.90
CA CYS A 139 23.59 4.04 4.49
C CYS A 139 22.14 3.67 4.76
N GLY A 140 21.59 2.81 3.92
CA GLY A 140 20.42 2.00 4.26
C GLY A 140 20.84 0.59 4.66
N ASN A 141 19.99 -0.10 5.42
CA ASN A 141 20.26 -1.43 5.96
C ASN A 141 20.26 -2.56 4.91
N GLY A 142 19.92 -2.27 3.64
CA GLY A 142 19.94 -3.25 2.57
C GLY A 142 18.88 -4.36 2.69
N THR A 143 17.89 -4.21 3.57
CA THR A 143 16.75 -5.13 3.68
C THR A 143 15.53 -4.47 3.05
N GLY A 144 15.32 -4.71 1.76
CA GLY A 144 14.27 -4.09 0.96
C GLY A 144 13.12 -5.04 0.64
N ALA A 145 11.95 -4.50 0.32
CA ALA A 145 10.87 -5.23 -0.33
C ALA A 145 10.50 -4.50 -1.62
N ARG A 146 10.00 -5.25 -2.62
CA ARG A 146 9.43 -4.68 -3.85
C ARG A 146 8.31 -5.55 -4.39
N ILE A 147 7.45 -4.91 -5.18
CA ILE A 147 6.47 -5.58 -6.03
C ILE A 147 7.08 -5.71 -7.42
N GLN A 148 7.28 -6.93 -7.90
CA GLN A 148 7.80 -7.18 -9.24
C GLN A 148 6.79 -6.67 -10.29
N GLY A 149 7.24 -5.81 -11.21
CA GLY A 149 6.37 -5.10 -12.15
C GLY A 149 5.94 -3.69 -11.69
N GLY A 150 6.18 -3.34 -10.43
CA GLY A 150 5.85 -2.02 -9.87
C GLY A 150 4.36 -1.83 -9.55
N GLY A 151 3.98 -0.61 -9.17
CA GLY A 151 2.59 -0.30 -8.82
C GLY A 151 2.19 -0.76 -7.42
N SER A 152 0.88 -1.00 -7.22
CA SER A 152 0.31 -1.42 -5.95
C SER A 152 -0.04 -2.90 -5.89
N SER A 153 0.21 -3.68 -6.95
CA SER A 153 -0.10 -5.11 -6.98
C SER A 153 0.94 -5.87 -7.77
N GLY A 154 1.33 -7.05 -7.30
CA GLY A 154 2.32 -7.88 -7.98
C GLY A 154 2.95 -8.90 -7.05
N ARG A 155 3.89 -9.67 -7.60
CA ARG A 155 4.66 -10.65 -6.83
C ARG A 155 5.58 -9.96 -5.84
N LEU A 156 5.54 -10.41 -4.60
CA LEU A 156 6.41 -9.89 -3.55
C LEU A 156 7.83 -10.46 -3.70
N GLN A 157 8.81 -9.57 -3.68
CA GLN A 157 10.22 -9.93 -3.54
C GLN A 157 10.83 -9.19 -2.36
N VAL A 158 11.77 -9.85 -1.68
CA VAL A 158 12.59 -9.27 -0.60
C VAL A 158 14.06 -9.30 -0.98
N LEU A 159 14.79 -8.30 -0.52
CA LEU A 159 16.23 -8.18 -0.71
C LEU A 159 16.95 -8.73 0.51
N HIS A 160 17.82 -9.70 0.29
CA HIS A 160 18.72 -10.26 1.30
C HIS A 160 20.10 -10.50 0.66
N ASN A 161 21.17 -10.13 1.37
CA ASN A 161 22.55 -10.26 0.89
C ASN A 161 22.83 -9.69 -0.52
N GLY A 162 22.09 -8.65 -0.93
CA GLY A 162 22.26 -8.02 -2.24
C GLY A 162 21.51 -8.72 -3.38
N GLU A 163 20.78 -9.80 -3.10
CA GLU A 163 20.00 -10.54 -4.09
C GLU A 163 18.50 -10.51 -3.77
N TRP A 164 17.69 -10.38 -4.83
CA TRP A 164 16.24 -10.38 -4.73
C TRP A 164 15.71 -11.80 -4.85
N GLY A 165 14.78 -12.17 -3.96
CA GLY A 165 14.12 -13.48 -3.95
C GLY A 165 12.67 -13.37 -3.53
N THR A 166 11.89 -14.42 -3.80
CA THR A 166 10.45 -14.46 -3.54
C THR A 166 10.15 -14.90 -2.10
N VAL A 167 8.86 -14.92 -1.75
CA VAL A 167 8.36 -15.27 -0.43
C VAL A 167 7.27 -16.32 -0.58
N CYS A 168 7.33 -17.40 0.19
CA CYS A 168 6.34 -18.49 0.17
C CYS A 168 5.04 -18.12 0.90
N ASP A 169 3.91 -18.68 0.45
CA ASP A 169 2.57 -18.45 0.99
C ASP A 169 2.21 -19.37 2.18
N ASP A 170 3.08 -20.32 2.53
CA ASP A 170 2.90 -21.16 3.69
C ASP A 170 2.73 -20.32 4.96
N ILE A 171 1.55 -20.47 5.57
CA ILE A 171 1.10 -19.73 6.76
C ILE A 171 1.07 -18.21 6.50
N TRP A 172 1.00 -17.79 5.24
CA TRP A 172 0.84 -16.40 4.87
C TRP A 172 -0.54 -15.87 5.26
N SER A 173 -0.56 -14.64 5.77
CA SER A 173 -1.76 -14.01 6.30
C SER A 173 -1.89 -12.57 5.84
N MET A 174 -3.10 -12.04 5.96
CA MET A 174 -3.36 -10.63 5.66
C MET A 174 -2.53 -9.69 6.57
N THR A 175 -2.19 -10.11 7.79
CA THR A 175 -1.30 -9.37 8.69
C THR A 175 0.09 -9.17 8.07
N ASN A 176 0.65 -10.21 7.45
CA ASN A 176 1.93 -10.12 6.72
C ASN A 176 1.81 -9.16 5.54
N THR A 177 0.69 -9.24 4.82
CA THR A 177 0.40 -8.36 3.68
C THR A 177 0.31 -6.89 4.11
N HIS A 178 -0.32 -6.59 5.25
CA HIS A 178 -0.36 -5.22 5.79
C HIS A 178 1.04 -4.71 6.15
N VAL A 179 1.88 -5.54 6.78
CA VAL A 179 3.28 -5.18 7.10
C VAL A 179 4.04 -4.81 5.84
N VAL A 180 3.98 -5.65 4.80
CA VAL A 180 4.76 -5.41 3.58
C VAL A 180 4.22 -4.25 2.75
N CYS A 181 2.90 -4.07 2.67
CA CYS A 181 2.31 -2.91 1.99
C CYS A 181 2.75 -1.60 2.66
N ARG A 182 2.75 -1.55 3.99
CA ARG A 182 3.24 -0.41 4.75
C ARG A 182 4.75 -0.19 4.59
N GLN A 183 5.53 -1.26 4.59
CA GLN A 183 6.96 -1.24 4.27
C GLN A 183 7.23 -0.63 2.88
N LEU A 184 6.35 -0.92 1.92
CA LEU A 184 6.37 -0.39 0.55
C LEU A 184 5.76 1.02 0.41
N GLY A 185 5.28 1.61 1.50
CA GLY A 185 4.74 2.97 1.53
C GLY A 185 3.29 3.10 1.09
N PHE A 186 2.56 1.99 1.11
CA PHE A 186 1.10 1.97 1.00
C PHE A 186 0.47 2.12 2.39
N ALA A 187 -0.79 2.54 2.43
CA ALA A 187 -1.53 2.66 3.68
C ALA A 187 -1.90 1.30 4.25
N GLY A 188 -2.15 0.32 3.38
CA GLY A 188 -2.44 -1.04 3.80
C GLY A 188 -2.56 -2.00 2.63
N ALA A 189 -3.03 -3.20 2.95
CA ALA A 189 -3.24 -4.29 2.01
C ALA A 189 -4.72 -4.42 1.63
N LEU A 190 -4.98 -4.77 0.37
CA LEU A 190 -6.30 -5.11 -0.17
C LEU A 190 -6.50 -6.63 -0.26
N SER A 191 -5.48 -7.36 -0.73
CA SER A 191 -5.52 -8.82 -0.85
C SER A 191 -4.13 -9.43 -1.00
N TYR A 192 -4.07 -10.75 -0.92
CA TYR A 192 -2.94 -11.56 -1.36
C TYR A 192 -3.46 -12.84 -2.02
N HIS A 193 -2.65 -13.46 -2.86
CA HIS A 193 -2.90 -14.78 -3.42
C HIS A 193 -1.58 -15.41 -3.89
N ASN A 194 -1.64 -16.67 -4.29
CA ASN A 194 -0.47 -17.37 -4.79
C ASN A 194 -0.26 -16.99 -6.25
N SER A 195 0.98 -16.82 -6.65
CA SER A 195 1.33 -16.54 -8.02
C SER A 195 2.43 -17.50 -8.40
N GLY A 196 2.16 -18.44 -9.31
CA GLY A 196 3.18 -19.34 -9.82
C GLY A 196 4.08 -18.70 -10.88
N GLY A 197 5.18 -19.38 -11.24
CA GLY A 197 5.81 -19.15 -12.54
C GLY A 197 7.09 -18.30 -12.56
N VAL A 198 7.90 -18.33 -11.50
CA VAL A 198 9.30 -17.89 -11.57
C VAL A 198 10.23 -19.02 -11.18
N THR A 199 11.51 -18.85 -11.49
CA THR A 199 12.61 -19.68 -11.02
C THR A 199 13.59 -18.77 -10.28
N GLY A 200 14.21 -19.26 -9.20
CA GLY A 200 15.20 -18.50 -8.46
C GLY A 200 15.15 -18.75 -6.95
N GLN A 201 15.69 -17.82 -6.19
CA GLN A 201 15.76 -17.92 -4.74
C GLN A 201 14.41 -17.56 -4.09
N ILE A 202 13.93 -18.41 -3.18
CA ILE A 202 12.88 -18.07 -2.22
C ILE A 202 13.58 -17.70 -0.90
N TRP A 203 13.42 -16.47 -0.43
CA TRP A 203 14.16 -16.00 0.75
C TRP A 203 13.46 -16.28 2.06
N LEU A 204 12.13 -16.22 2.05
CA LEU A 204 11.31 -16.28 3.25
C LEU A 204 10.19 -17.30 3.06
N ASP A 205 9.91 -17.98 4.16
CA ASP A 205 8.91 -19.02 4.29
C ASP A 205 8.40 -19.02 5.75
N ASP A 206 7.18 -19.49 5.96
CA ASP A 206 6.52 -19.59 7.26
C ASP A 206 6.45 -18.22 7.99
N VAL A 207 6.25 -17.16 7.22
CA VAL A 207 6.33 -15.79 7.73
C VAL A 207 5.15 -15.49 8.64
N ARG A 208 5.42 -15.03 9.87
CA ARG A 208 4.41 -14.74 10.88
C ARG A 208 4.69 -13.41 11.54
N CYS A 209 3.99 -12.38 11.07
CA CYS A 209 4.04 -11.05 11.65
C CYS A 209 3.04 -10.89 12.80
N SER A 210 3.39 -10.06 13.78
CA SER A 210 2.48 -9.52 14.79
C SER A 210 1.65 -8.35 14.28
N GLY A 211 2.09 -7.71 13.18
CA GLY A 211 1.43 -6.59 12.51
C GLY A 211 2.09 -5.23 12.76
N ASN A 212 2.98 -5.15 13.76
CA ASN A 212 3.67 -3.92 14.16
C ASN A 212 5.08 -3.79 13.58
N GLU A 213 5.55 -4.81 12.86
CA GLU A 213 6.88 -4.83 12.26
C GLU A 213 7.01 -3.74 11.18
N SER A 214 8.17 -3.07 11.13
CA SER A 214 8.44 -2.07 10.09
C SER A 214 8.82 -2.69 8.74
N ALA A 215 9.17 -3.97 8.74
CA ALA A 215 9.60 -4.69 7.57
C ALA A 215 9.29 -6.18 7.70
N ILE A 216 8.92 -6.84 6.60
CA ILE A 216 8.60 -8.27 6.56
C ILE A 216 9.77 -9.15 7.05
N GLN A 217 11.00 -8.66 6.86
CA GLN A 217 12.24 -9.29 7.34
C GLN A 217 12.37 -9.36 8.87
N GLN A 218 11.56 -8.61 9.62
CA GLN A 218 11.57 -8.60 11.08
C GLN A 218 10.53 -9.56 11.67
N CYS A 219 9.61 -10.06 10.84
CA CYS A 219 8.61 -11.02 11.27
C CYS A 219 9.28 -12.36 11.62
N ARG A 220 8.60 -13.20 12.40
CA ARG A 220 9.12 -14.54 12.68
C ARG A 220 9.08 -15.37 11.40
N HIS A 221 10.18 -16.03 11.04
CA HIS A 221 10.30 -16.91 9.88
C HIS A 221 11.34 -18.02 10.13
N ASN A 222 11.40 -19.03 9.27
CA ASN A 222 12.24 -20.23 9.43
C ASN A 222 13.76 -20.04 9.19
N GLY A 223 14.22 -18.80 9.08
CA GLY A 223 15.56 -18.44 8.61
C GLY A 223 15.58 -18.04 7.13
N TRP A 224 16.73 -17.54 6.66
CA TRP A 224 16.90 -17.06 5.29
C TRP A 224 17.20 -18.21 4.32
N GLY A 225 16.43 -18.30 3.23
CA GLY A 225 16.64 -19.31 2.19
C GLY A 225 16.31 -20.75 2.63
N ARG A 226 15.69 -20.91 3.81
CA ARG A 226 15.24 -22.19 4.34
C ARG A 226 13.73 -22.32 4.15
N HIS A 227 13.34 -23.13 3.16
CA HIS A 227 11.97 -23.40 2.77
C HIS A 227 11.87 -24.80 2.17
N ASP A 228 10.69 -25.40 2.19
CA ASP A 228 10.33 -26.59 1.40
C ASP A 228 9.38 -26.25 0.23
N CYS A 229 9.04 -24.97 0.09
CA CYS A 229 8.22 -24.45 -1.00
C CYS A 229 8.89 -24.50 -2.38
N SER A 230 8.05 -24.44 -3.39
CA SER A 230 8.39 -24.20 -4.79
C SER A 230 7.63 -22.99 -5.32
N HIS A 231 8.03 -22.42 -6.45
CA HIS A 231 7.54 -21.10 -6.89
C HIS A 231 6.05 -20.98 -7.23
N HIS A 232 5.27 -22.07 -7.21
CA HIS A 232 3.80 -21.98 -7.26
C HIS A 232 3.17 -21.42 -5.98
N GLU A 233 3.95 -21.44 -4.89
CA GLU A 233 3.62 -20.95 -3.55
C GLU A 233 4.14 -19.52 -3.34
N ASP A 234 4.67 -18.85 -4.37
CA ASP A 234 5.14 -17.48 -4.21
C ASP A 234 3.96 -16.50 -3.97
N VAL A 235 4.15 -15.57 -3.05
CA VAL A 235 3.13 -14.60 -2.65
C VAL A 235 3.02 -13.45 -3.66
N PHE A 236 1.78 -13.17 -4.04
CA PHE A 236 1.36 -11.95 -4.72
C PHE A 236 0.54 -11.09 -3.76
N VAL A 237 0.83 -9.79 -3.73
CA VAL A 237 0.17 -8.84 -2.83
C VAL A 237 -0.48 -7.72 -3.62
N THR A 238 -1.58 -7.20 -3.09
CA THR A 238 -2.26 -5.99 -3.56
C THR A 238 -2.39 -5.02 -2.38
N CYS A 239 -1.92 -3.80 -2.57
CA CYS A 239 -1.87 -2.72 -1.60
C CYS A 239 -2.77 -1.53 -2.02
N TYR A 240 -3.14 -0.67 -1.07
CA TYR A 240 -3.85 0.59 -1.32
C TYR A 240 -3.15 1.78 -0.67
N ARG A 241 -3.31 2.97 -1.25
CA ARG A 241 -2.84 4.23 -0.64
C ARG A 241 -4.02 4.94 0.03
N ASP A 242 -3.80 5.53 1.20
CA ASP A 242 -4.77 6.43 1.81
C ASP A 242 -4.75 7.73 1.02
N VAL A 243 -5.92 8.16 0.53
CA VAL A 243 -6.09 9.46 -0.15
C VAL A 243 -6.39 10.58 0.87
N SER A 244 -5.99 10.41 2.13
CA SER A 244 -6.29 11.36 3.21
C SER A 244 -5.19 12.39 3.49
N ALA A 245 -4.11 12.43 2.69
CA ALA A 245 -3.13 13.51 2.74
C ALA A 245 -2.53 13.78 1.36
N THR A 246 -3.21 14.60 0.56
CA THR A 246 -2.54 15.36 -0.50
C THR A 246 -2.92 16.81 -0.41
N ALA A 247 -1.90 17.60 -0.09
CA ALA A 247 -1.81 19.06 -0.07
C ALA A 247 -2.81 19.78 -0.98
N VAL A 248 -3.79 20.47 -0.37
CA VAL A 248 -4.25 21.74 -0.93
C VAL A 248 -3.10 22.71 -0.72
N ALA A 249 -2.32 22.96 -1.78
CA ALA A 249 -1.36 24.05 -1.76
C ALA A 249 -2.13 25.36 -1.48
N PRO A 250 -1.85 26.09 -0.39
CA PRO A 250 -2.33 27.46 -0.29
C PRO A 250 -1.50 28.28 -1.27
N THR A 251 -2.16 28.80 -2.31
CA THR A 251 -1.62 29.89 -3.11
C THR A 251 -1.37 31.07 -2.17
N THR A 252 -0.10 31.30 -1.82
CA THR A 252 0.35 32.44 -1.04
C THR A 252 0.11 33.74 -1.82
N ALA A 253 -0.87 34.52 -1.38
CA ALA A 253 -0.85 35.97 -1.53
C ALA A 253 -0.01 36.52 -0.37
N SER A 254 1.20 36.96 -0.66
CA SER A 254 2.11 37.56 0.32
C SER A 254 1.78 39.04 0.52
N LEU A 255 1.23 39.38 1.69
CA LEU A 255 1.33 40.72 2.27
C LEU A 255 2.50 40.73 3.24
N THR A 256 3.37 41.71 3.05
CA THR A 256 4.57 42.04 3.83
C THR A 256 4.25 42.42 5.27
N ALA A 257 4.98 41.87 6.23
CA ALA A 257 5.17 42.48 7.56
C ALA A 257 6.47 41.97 8.23
N VAL A 258 7.47 42.84 8.15
CA VAL A 258 8.53 43.22 9.10
C VAL A 258 8.64 42.43 10.43
N ALA A 259 9.86 41.96 10.71
CA ALA A 259 10.33 41.40 11.98
C ALA A 259 10.45 42.44 13.11
N PRO A 260 10.50 41.98 14.36
CA PRO A 260 11.54 42.47 15.26
C PRO A 260 12.30 41.35 15.98
N ALA A 261 13.46 41.76 16.47
CA ALA A 261 14.58 40.95 16.92
C ALA A 261 14.53 40.56 18.41
N THR A 262 15.38 39.56 18.72
CA THR A 262 16.12 39.31 19.98
C THR A 262 15.37 39.06 21.29
N ALA A 263 15.67 37.91 21.92
CA ALA A 263 16.32 37.88 23.23
C ALA A 263 16.86 36.46 23.57
N SER A 264 18.10 36.43 24.04
CA SER A 264 18.84 35.28 24.59
C SER A 264 18.31 34.84 25.95
N ALA A 265 18.51 33.57 26.32
CA ALA A 265 18.67 33.17 27.71
C ALA A 265 19.55 31.92 27.84
N THR A 266 20.24 31.89 28.97
CA THR A 266 21.57 31.33 29.22
C THR A 266 21.53 29.92 29.83
N ALA A 267 22.64 29.20 29.70
CA ALA A 267 22.91 27.87 30.25
C ALA A 267 23.01 27.83 31.79
N VAL A 268 22.69 26.68 32.37
CA VAL A 268 23.15 26.25 33.71
C VAL A 268 23.48 24.75 33.67
N ALA A 269 24.74 24.42 34.01
CA ALA A 269 25.20 23.07 34.33
C ALA A 269 25.00 22.78 35.84
N PRO A 270 25.12 21.51 36.27
CA PRO A 270 26.30 21.21 37.07
C PRO A 270 26.94 19.84 36.80
N THR A 271 28.26 19.85 36.94
CA THR A 271 29.23 18.76 37.05
C THR A 271 29.12 17.98 38.38
N THR A 272 29.47 16.69 38.39
CA THR A 272 30.51 16.09 39.26
C THR A 272 30.77 14.62 38.90
N ALA A 273 31.99 14.17 39.22
CA ALA A 273 32.76 13.09 38.61
C ALA A 273 32.77 11.79 39.49
N PRO A 274 33.54 10.72 39.13
CA PRO A 274 33.25 9.30 39.37
C PRO A 274 33.87 8.71 40.66
N PRO A 275 33.83 7.38 40.87
CA PRO A 275 35.12 6.69 40.70
C PRO A 275 35.09 5.21 40.19
N THR A 276 36.19 4.91 39.51
CA THR A 276 37.07 3.70 39.55
C THR A 276 36.66 2.32 39.02
N ALA A 277 37.61 1.82 38.23
CA ALA A 277 37.78 0.51 37.63
C ALA A 277 38.19 -0.59 38.62
N VAL A 278 37.85 -1.83 38.28
CA VAL A 278 38.61 -3.03 38.64
C VAL A 278 38.58 -4.01 37.46
N ALA A 279 39.77 -4.46 37.06
CA ALA A 279 40.07 -5.65 36.25
C ALA A 279 41.37 -6.24 36.82
N PRO A 280 41.88 -7.39 36.34
CA PRO A 280 41.28 -8.70 36.08
C PRO A 280 42.06 -9.84 36.81
N THR A 281 41.60 -11.09 36.78
CA THR A 281 42.50 -12.26 36.94
C THR A 281 41.96 -13.54 36.27
N THR A 282 42.78 -13.99 35.32
CA THR A 282 43.11 -15.33 34.78
C THR A 282 42.63 -16.63 35.46
N ALA A 283 42.24 -17.62 34.64
CA ALA A 283 42.88 -18.95 34.41
C ALA A 283 42.00 -19.76 33.40
N SER A 284 42.52 -20.21 32.24
CA SER A 284 43.08 -21.57 31.93
C SER A 284 42.11 -22.71 32.27
N GLU A 285 41.79 -23.74 31.48
CA GLU A 285 42.38 -24.51 30.37
C GLU A 285 41.20 -25.41 29.87
N THR A 286 41.06 -25.93 28.64
CA THR A 286 41.90 -26.95 28.00
C THR A 286 41.31 -27.22 26.60
N ALA A 287 42.18 -27.39 25.60
CA ALA A 287 41.84 -27.85 24.26
C ALA A 287 42.18 -29.35 24.12
N VAL A 288 41.43 -30.07 23.27
CA VAL A 288 41.81 -31.41 22.78
C VAL A 288 41.84 -31.36 21.25
N ALA A 289 42.98 -31.72 20.70
CA ALA A 289 43.27 -31.83 19.27
C ALA A 289 43.02 -33.27 18.75
N PRO A 290 42.85 -33.49 17.43
CA PRO A 290 43.01 -34.79 16.81
C PRO A 290 44.38 -34.94 16.12
N THR A 291 44.99 -36.12 16.29
CA THR A 291 46.25 -36.52 15.67
C THR A 291 46.06 -37.20 14.31
N THR A 292 47.07 -36.98 13.48
CA THR A 292 47.36 -37.41 12.10
C THR A 292 47.77 -38.88 11.97
N ALA A 293 47.57 -39.50 10.78
CA ALA A 293 48.65 -39.87 9.85
C ALA A 293 48.19 -40.83 8.69
N PRO A 294 48.92 -40.89 7.55
CA PRO A 294 48.51 -41.50 6.28
C PRO A 294 49.30 -42.77 5.89
N VAL A 295 48.88 -43.52 4.85
CA VAL A 295 49.77 -44.43 4.09
C VAL A 295 49.42 -44.48 2.59
N THR A 296 50.47 -44.66 1.81
CA THR A 296 50.76 -44.33 0.41
C THR A 296 50.35 -45.40 -0.62
N ALA A 297 50.36 -44.95 -1.88
CA ALA A 297 50.09 -45.65 -3.14
C ALA A 297 51.04 -46.81 -3.50
N VAL A 298 50.55 -47.72 -4.36
CA VAL A 298 51.35 -48.50 -5.33
C VAL A 298 50.53 -48.77 -6.61
N ALA A 299 51.13 -48.47 -7.77
CA ALA A 299 50.84 -49.07 -9.09
C ALA A 299 52.10 -49.88 -9.50
N PRO A 300 52.11 -50.81 -10.50
CA PRO A 300 52.05 -50.42 -11.93
C PRO A 300 51.59 -51.49 -12.98
N THR A 301 51.57 -51.04 -14.26
CA THR A 301 51.92 -51.71 -15.55
C THR A 301 50.96 -52.62 -16.36
N THR A 302 50.48 -52.06 -17.49
CA THR A 302 50.48 -52.49 -18.92
C THR A 302 50.24 -53.94 -19.38
N ALA A 303 49.26 -54.17 -20.30
CA ALA A 303 49.46 -54.53 -21.73
C ALA A 303 48.18 -55.07 -22.46
N SER A 304 47.90 -54.50 -23.64
CA SER A 304 47.48 -55.10 -24.95
C SER A 304 46.41 -56.22 -25.10
N ALA A 305 45.34 -55.87 -25.85
CA ALA A 305 44.64 -56.54 -26.96
C ALA A 305 44.31 -58.06 -26.97
N GLY A 306 43.03 -58.39 -27.29
CA GLY A 306 42.68 -59.62 -28.01
C GLY A 306 41.29 -60.23 -27.78
N VAL A 307 40.44 -60.13 -28.82
CA VAL A 307 39.50 -61.16 -29.33
C VAL A 307 38.24 -61.55 -28.53
N ALA A 308 37.14 -61.62 -29.29
CA ALA A 308 35.77 -61.96 -28.91
C ALA A 308 35.57 -63.37 -28.35
N ASN A 309 34.63 -63.50 -27.39
CA ASN A 309 33.56 -64.49 -27.46
C ASN A 309 32.44 -64.22 -26.44
N THR A 310 31.21 -64.25 -26.97
CA THR A 310 29.92 -64.40 -26.29
C THR A 310 29.91 -65.54 -25.28
N THR A 311 29.47 -65.33 -24.03
CA THR A 311 28.13 -65.73 -23.54
C THR A 311 27.89 -65.26 -22.09
N THR A 312 26.76 -64.56 -21.90
CA THR A 312 25.93 -64.49 -20.69
C THR A 312 26.58 -64.19 -19.32
N THR A 313 26.64 -62.90 -19.00
CA THR A 313 26.27 -62.40 -17.67
C THR A 313 25.47 -61.12 -17.84
N ALA A 314 24.27 -61.09 -17.27
CA ALA A 314 23.35 -59.96 -17.28
C ALA A 314 24.05 -58.67 -16.78
N ALA A 315 24.09 -57.65 -17.65
CA ALA A 315 24.44 -56.29 -17.26
C ALA A 315 23.32 -55.37 -17.74
N LEU A 316 22.72 -54.64 -16.78
CA LEU A 316 21.63 -53.70 -16.95
C LEU A 316 21.92 -52.71 -18.09
N SER A 317 21.23 -52.87 -19.22
CA SER A 317 21.15 -51.86 -20.27
C SER A 317 19.94 -50.96 -20.04
N GLY A 318 20.19 -49.81 -19.41
CA GLY A 318 19.52 -48.53 -19.60
C GLY A 318 18.01 -48.51 -19.86
N LEU A 319 17.21 -48.54 -18.80
CA LEU A 319 15.90 -47.88 -18.81
C LEU A 319 16.14 -46.39 -18.52
N THR A 320 16.43 -45.59 -19.55
CA THR A 320 16.32 -44.13 -19.38
C THR A 320 14.86 -43.81 -19.13
N GLN A 321 14.56 -42.94 -18.16
CA GLN A 321 13.19 -42.59 -17.81
C GLN A 321 12.40 -41.94 -18.96
N CYS A 322 13.08 -41.54 -20.05
CA CYS A 322 12.43 -41.07 -21.27
C CYS A 322 11.81 -42.18 -22.15
N ASN A 323 12.17 -43.45 -21.95
CA ASN A 323 11.58 -44.57 -22.71
C ASN A 323 10.08 -44.74 -22.42
N SER A 324 9.60 -44.30 -21.26
CA SER A 324 8.17 -44.30 -20.93
C SER A 324 7.39 -43.12 -21.53
N HIS A 325 8.01 -42.30 -22.40
CA HIS A 325 7.43 -41.10 -23.00
C HIS A 325 6.73 -40.18 -21.98
N PRO A 326 7.42 -39.76 -20.91
CA PRO A 326 6.78 -39.04 -19.81
C PRO A 326 6.38 -37.59 -20.15
N CYS A 327 6.86 -37.03 -21.25
CA CYS A 327 6.54 -35.66 -21.66
C CYS A 327 5.30 -35.62 -22.56
N ARG A 328 4.30 -34.84 -22.15
CA ARG A 328 3.03 -34.64 -22.85
C ARG A 328 3.10 -33.44 -23.80
N ASN A 329 2.06 -33.25 -24.61
CA ASN A 329 1.87 -32.06 -25.46
C ASN A 329 3.09 -31.71 -26.32
N GLU A 330 3.65 -32.72 -27.00
CA GLU A 330 4.79 -32.58 -27.92
C GLU A 330 6.10 -32.10 -27.24
N GLY A 331 6.20 -32.21 -25.91
CA GLY A 331 7.42 -31.91 -25.16
C GLY A 331 8.55 -32.91 -25.44
N SER A 332 9.78 -32.41 -25.56
CA SER A 332 10.98 -33.22 -25.75
C SER A 332 11.49 -33.76 -24.41
N CYS A 333 11.67 -35.07 -24.29
CA CYS A 333 12.21 -35.70 -23.08
C CYS A 333 13.74 -35.75 -23.11
N HIS A 334 14.36 -35.31 -22.03
CA HIS A 334 15.80 -35.35 -21.84
C HIS A 334 16.12 -35.95 -20.47
N GLY A 335 17.07 -36.87 -20.38
CA GLY A 335 17.38 -37.52 -19.10
C GLY A 335 18.27 -38.75 -19.22
N ASP A 336 18.70 -39.25 -18.07
CA ASP A 336 19.49 -40.47 -17.92
C ASP A 336 18.68 -41.57 -17.21
N GLN A 337 19.38 -42.51 -16.56
CA GLN A 337 18.80 -43.65 -15.86
C GLN A 337 18.20 -43.33 -14.48
N TYR A 338 18.43 -42.12 -13.94
CA TYR A 338 17.96 -41.71 -12.61
C TYR A 338 17.10 -40.43 -12.62
N HIS A 339 17.26 -39.57 -13.63
CA HIS A 339 16.50 -38.33 -13.75
C HIS A 339 16.09 -38.04 -15.19
N TYR A 340 14.89 -37.48 -15.35
CA TYR A 340 14.42 -36.91 -16.61
C TYR A 340 13.80 -35.53 -16.40
N TYR A 341 13.84 -34.71 -17.43
CA TYR A 341 13.15 -33.44 -17.53
C TYR A 341 12.55 -33.30 -18.92
N CYS A 342 11.45 -32.55 -18.99
CA CYS A 342 10.76 -32.27 -20.23
C CYS A 342 11.04 -30.84 -20.68
N ASN A 343 11.47 -30.68 -21.93
CA ASN A 343 11.50 -29.38 -22.58
C ASN A 343 10.19 -29.20 -23.34
N CYS A 344 9.31 -28.35 -22.82
CA CYS A 344 7.93 -28.28 -23.30
C CYS A 344 7.80 -27.51 -24.62
N TYR A 345 6.92 -28.00 -25.49
CA TYR A 345 6.49 -27.27 -26.68
C TYR A 345 5.77 -25.97 -26.29
N HIS A 346 5.77 -24.97 -27.18
CA HIS A 346 5.24 -23.64 -26.88
C HIS A 346 3.79 -23.69 -26.34
N GLY A 347 3.54 -23.04 -25.20
CA GLY A 347 2.22 -22.98 -24.57
C GLY A 347 1.99 -24.00 -23.45
N PHE A 348 3.01 -24.76 -23.05
CA PHE A 348 2.93 -25.75 -21.98
C PHE A 348 4.11 -25.62 -20.98
N THR A 349 3.85 -26.00 -19.73
CA THR A 349 4.78 -26.04 -18.59
C THR A 349 4.42 -27.23 -17.69
N GLY A 350 5.11 -27.39 -16.56
CA GLY A 350 4.96 -28.54 -15.67
C GLY A 350 6.00 -29.62 -15.94
N LYS A 351 6.16 -30.55 -14.99
CA LYS A 351 7.27 -31.52 -15.00
C LYS A 351 7.20 -32.47 -16.20
N GLN A 352 6.00 -32.69 -16.71
CA GLN A 352 5.65 -33.51 -17.87
C GLN A 352 5.01 -32.69 -18.99
N CYS A 353 5.12 -31.35 -18.99
CA CYS A 353 4.41 -30.47 -19.94
C CYS A 353 2.88 -30.62 -19.90
N GLU A 354 2.35 -31.02 -18.76
CA GLU A 354 0.93 -31.29 -18.50
C GLU A 354 0.10 -30.02 -18.31
N THR A 355 0.74 -28.91 -17.96
CA THR A 355 0.09 -27.64 -17.62
C THR A 355 0.14 -26.71 -18.82
N ARG A 356 -0.98 -26.11 -19.24
CA ARG A 356 -0.93 -25.04 -20.25
C ARG A 356 -0.35 -23.76 -19.63
N PHE A 357 0.68 -23.20 -20.27
CA PHE A 357 1.33 -21.96 -19.87
C PHE A 357 1.15 -20.90 -20.95
N TYR A 358 0.32 -19.92 -20.66
CA TYR A 358 0.05 -18.81 -21.56
C TYR A 358 0.98 -17.60 -21.33
N GLY A 359 2.12 -17.79 -20.66
CA GLY A 359 3.07 -16.72 -20.38
C GLY A 359 2.60 -15.76 -19.29
N ASN A 360 3.19 -14.57 -19.27
CA ASN A 360 2.75 -13.49 -18.38
C ASN A 360 1.47 -12.87 -18.95
N ILE A 361 0.32 -13.23 -18.37
CA ILE A 361 -0.97 -12.67 -18.72
C ILE A 361 -1.38 -11.67 -17.64
N THR A 362 -1.86 -10.51 -18.06
CA THR A 362 -2.50 -9.53 -17.16
C THR A 362 -3.96 -9.40 -17.53
N PHE A 363 -4.85 -9.41 -16.53
CA PHE A 363 -6.25 -9.12 -16.72
C PHE A 363 -6.61 -7.77 -16.13
N ILE A 364 -7.52 -7.07 -16.79
CA ILE A 364 -7.99 -5.76 -16.37
C ILE A 364 -9.52 -5.79 -16.40
N MET A 365 -10.17 -5.26 -15.36
CA MET A 365 -11.60 -5.02 -15.32
C MET A 365 -11.84 -3.62 -14.77
N ASP A 366 -12.36 -2.74 -15.63
CA ASP A 366 -12.52 -1.31 -15.34
C ASP A 366 -13.95 -0.84 -15.56
N LEU A 367 -14.36 0.12 -14.75
CA LEU A 367 -15.60 0.87 -14.92
C LEU A 367 -15.34 2.12 -15.79
N TYR A 368 -16.27 2.45 -16.67
CA TYR A 368 -16.19 3.57 -17.61
C TYR A 368 -17.29 4.58 -17.37
N GLN A 369 -16.96 5.85 -17.59
CA GLN A 369 -17.87 6.97 -17.37
C GLN A 369 -18.98 7.07 -18.43
N THR A 370 -18.72 6.51 -19.61
CA THR A 370 -19.54 6.67 -20.82
C THR A 370 -19.75 5.35 -21.54
N SER A 371 -20.84 5.25 -22.29
CA SER A 371 -21.25 4.05 -23.04
C SER A 371 -20.34 3.68 -24.22
N ASN A 372 -19.44 4.57 -24.62
CA ASN A 372 -18.44 4.34 -25.66
C ASN A 372 -17.12 3.76 -25.10
N TYR A 373 -17.02 3.59 -23.77
CA TYR A 373 -15.85 3.01 -23.10
C TYR A 373 -14.54 3.75 -23.43
N SER A 374 -14.60 5.07 -23.58
CA SER A 374 -13.42 5.90 -23.89
C SER A 374 -12.63 6.31 -22.65
N THR A 375 -13.32 6.57 -21.54
CA THR A 375 -12.67 7.09 -20.32
C THR A 375 -13.00 6.21 -19.12
N PRO A 376 -12.05 5.38 -18.63
CA PRO A 376 -12.24 4.64 -17.40
C PRO A 376 -12.28 5.59 -16.20
N TYR A 377 -12.94 5.17 -15.13
CA TYR A 377 -12.85 5.86 -13.84
C TYR A 377 -11.43 5.72 -13.29
N SER A 378 -10.82 6.83 -12.90
CA SER A 378 -9.53 6.84 -12.20
C SER A 378 -9.65 6.08 -10.87
N PRO A 379 -8.60 5.41 -10.39
CA PRO A 379 -8.58 4.82 -9.05
C PRO A 379 -8.99 5.79 -7.93
N SER A 380 -8.74 7.10 -8.11
CA SER A 380 -9.12 8.16 -7.17
C SER A 380 -10.62 8.52 -7.19
N ALA A 381 -11.38 8.06 -8.19
CA ALA A 381 -12.81 8.33 -8.31
C ALA A 381 -13.67 7.35 -7.48
N TYR A 382 -13.06 6.30 -6.92
CA TYR A 382 -13.74 5.34 -6.06
C TYR A 382 -13.82 5.84 -4.60
N PRO A 383 -14.92 5.60 -3.87
CA PRO A 383 -16.11 4.90 -4.33
C PRO A 383 -16.92 5.73 -5.33
N VAL A 384 -17.23 5.13 -6.50
CA VAL A 384 -17.99 5.83 -7.54
C VAL A 384 -19.43 5.97 -7.09
N VAL A 385 -19.89 7.20 -6.93
CA VAL A 385 -21.29 7.47 -6.54
C VAL A 385 -22.19 7.14 -7.73
N VAL A 386 -23.14 6.25 -7.49
CA VAL A 386 -24.09 5.79 -8.51
C VAL A 386 -25.51 6.04 -8.04
N TYR A 387 -26.31 6.65 -8.92
CA TYR A 387 -27.72 6.93 -8.68
C TYR A 387 -28.56 5.72 -9.11
N PRO A 388 -29.77 5.54 -8.57
CA PRO A 388 -30.62 4.41 -8.95
C PRO A 388 -30.88 4.36 -10.46
N ASN A 389 -30.85 3.16 -11.03
CA ASN A 389 -31.13 2.92 -12.45
C ASN A 389 -30.11 3.56 -13.43
N GLN A 390 -28.96 4.01 -12.92
CA GLN A 390 -27.85 4.52 -13.72
C GLN A 390 -27.11 3.35 -14.38
N SER A 391 -26.83 3.44 -15.68
CA SER A 391 -26.02 2.44 -16.37
C SER A 391 -24.57 2.49 -15.92
N LEU A 392 -24.04 1.34 -15.53
CA LEU A 392 -22.64 1.08 -15.25
C LEU A 392 -22.02 0.47 -16.50
N TRP A 393 -20.92 1.02 -16.99
CA TRP A 393 -20.24 0.56 -18.20
C TRP A 393 -18.96 -0.16 -17.81
N VAL A 394 -18.88 -1.47 -17.99
CA VAL A 394 -17.73 -2.27 -17.55
C VAL A 394 -17.04 -2.89 -18.76
N GLN A 395 -15.71 -2.77 -18.80
CA GLN A 395 -14.87 -3.47 -19.77
C GLN A 395 -13.93 -4.40 -19.01
N TYR A 396 -13.72 -5.59 -19.56
CA TYR A 396 -12.61 -6.44 -19.14
C TYR A 396 -11.77 -6.89 -20.34
N GLU A 397 -10.47 -7.03 -20.10
CA GLU A 397 -9.47 -7.29 -21.14
C GLU A 397 -8.43 -8.30 -20.63
N VAL A 398 -7.96 -9.15 -21.55
CA VAL A 398 -6.77 -9.98 -21.36
C VAL A 398 -5.60 -9.40 -22.16
N LYS A 399 -4.48 -9.14 -21.50
CA LYS A 399 -3.23 -8.71 -22.11
C LYS A 399 -2.20 -9.81 -22.00
N SER A 400 -1.71 -10.27 -23.14
CA SER A 400 -0.61 -11.25 -23.23
C SER A 400 0.37 -10.80 -24.29
N THR A 401 1.67 -10.89 -23.98
CA THR A 401 2.77 -10.61 -24.91
C THR A 401 3.25 -11.87 -25.63
N THR A 402 2.72 -13.03 -25.25
CA THR A 402 3.22 -14.35 -25.63
C THR A 402 2.27 -15.10 -26.55
N PHE A 403 0.95 -14.90 -26.40
CA PHE A 403 -0.06 -15.61 -27.20
C PHE A 403 -1.23 -14.71 -27.60
N ASP A 404 -1.90 -15.07 -28.70
CA ASP A 404 -3.16 -14.47 -29.11
C ASP A 404 -4.32 -15.10 -28.33
N LEU A 405 -4.65 -14.46 -27.21
CA LEU A 405 -5.68 -14.90 -26.27
C LEU A 405 -6.94 -14.04 -26.37
N VAL A 406 -8.08 -14.66 -26.12
CA VAL A 406 -9.38 -14.00 -25.91
C VAL A 406 -9.93 -14.33 -24.54
N VAL A 407 -10.85 -13.49 -24.07
CA VAL A 407 -11.41 -13.59 -22.73
C VAL A 407 -12.93 -13.69 -22.77
N PHE A 408 -13.49 -14.43 -21.83
CA PHE A 408 -14.92 -14.64 -21.68
C PHE A 408 -15.32 -14.64 -20.20
N ALA A 409 -16.39 -13.93 -19.84
CA ALA A 409 -16.94 -13.98 -18.49
C ALA A 409 -17.90 -15.18 -18.37
N GLU A 410 -17.57 -16.12 -17.49
CA GLU A 410 -18.41 -17.30 -17.25
C GLU A 410 -19.46 -17.02 -16.18
N ASN A 411 -19.06 -16.49 -15.03
CA ASN A 411 -19.98 -16.14 -13.94
C ASN A 411 -19.69 -14.72 -13.45
N CYS A 412 -20.72 -13.94 -13.14
CA CYS A 412 -20.54 -12.64 -12.52
C CYS A 412 -21.62 -12.38 -11.47
N CYS A 413 -21.19 -11.78 -10.38
CA CYS A 413 -22.05 -11.42 -9.26
C CYS A 413 -21.66 -10.07 -8.68
N ALA A 414 -22.55 -9.49 -7.89
CA ALA A 414 -22.24 -8.35 -7.07
C ALA A 414 -22.45 -8.66 -5.61
N ASN A 415 -21.66 -8.05 -4.74
CA ASN A 415 -21.88 -8.12 -3.29
C ASN A 415 -21.40 -6.82 -2.63
N ASN A 416 -21.29 -6.81 -1.30
CA ASN A 416 -20.89 -5.65 -0.52
C ASN A 416 -19.44 -5.73 0.02
N SER A 417 -18.61 -6.62 -0.54
CA SER A 417 -17.28 -6.98 -0.09
C SER A 417 -16.30 -7.10 -1.27
N THR A 418 -15.01 -7.13 -0.99
CA THR A 418 -14.01 -7.46 -2.02
C THR A 418 -13.90 -8.97 -2.28
N ASN A 419 -14.45 -9.80 -1.39
CA ASN A 419 -14.50 -11.24 -1.56
C ASN A 419 -15.72 -11.63 -2.42
N PRO A 420 -15.56 -12.25 -3.62
CA PRO A 420 -16.66 -12.64 -4.50
C PRO A 420 -17.66 -13.63 -3.86
N ASP A 421 -17.21 -14.42 -2.88
CA ASP A 421 -18.02 -15.43 -2.19
C ASP A 421 -18.81 -14.87 -0.99
N SER A 422 -18.69 -13.56 -0.74
CA SER A 422 -19.39 -12.89 0.37
C SER A 422 -20.88 -12.71 0.08
N PHE A 423 -21.70 -12.93 1.10
CA PHE A 423 -23.12 -12.59 1.09
C PHE A 423 -23.37 -11.16 1.64
N PRO A 424 -24.43 -10.45 1.18
CA PRO A 424 -25.41 -10.86 0.17
C PRO A 424 -24.82 -10.81 -1.25
N GLN A 425 -25.18 -11.79 -2.08
CA GLN A 425 -24.73 -11.90 -3.46
C GLN A 425 -25.91 -11.71 -4.42
N HIS A 426 -25.72 -10.89 -5.45
CA HIS A 426 -26.63 -10.69 -6.57
C HIS A 426 -25.98 -11.20 -7.85
N VAL A 427 -26.37 -12.39 -8.29
CA VAL A 427 -25.84 -13.01 -9.52
C VAL A 427 -26.51 -12.37 -10.73
N PHE A 428 -25.71 -11.81 -11.64
CA PHE A 428 -26.23 -11.16 -12.85
C PHE A 428 -25.80 -11.86 -14.15
N LEU A 429 -24.77 -12.72 -14.09
CA LEU A 429 -24.35 -13.58 -15.18
C LEU A 429 -24.03 -14.98 -14.62
N GLU A 430 -24.56 -16.04 -15.23
CA GLU A 430 -24.31 -17.42 -14.82
C GLU A 430 -24.11 -18.31 -16.04
N ARG A 431 -22.97 -19.02 -16.12
CA ARG A 431 -22.56 -19.86 -17.25
C ARG A 431 -22.66 -19.16 -18.60
N GLY A 432 -22.27 -17.89 -18.61
CA GLY A 432 -22.34 -17.00 -19.77
C GLY A 432 -23.73 -16.47 -20.11
N CYS A 433 -24.76 -16.84 -19.35
CA CYS A 433 -26.13 -16.46 -19.58
C CYS A 433 -26.53 -15.28 -18.68
N ILE A 434 -27.16 -14.28 -19.27
CA ILE A 434 -27.66 -13.10 -18.55
C ILE A 434 -28.79 -13.54 -17.62
N VAL A 435 -28.62 -13.28 -16.33
CA VAL A 435 -29.61 -13.52 -15.28
C VAL A 435 -30.34 -12.23 -14.94
N ASP A 436 -29.61 -11.11 -14.87
CA ASP A 436 -30.18 -9.79 -14.64
C ASP A 436 -30.65 -9.16 -15.95
N SER A 437 -31.97 -8.97 -16.08
CA SER A 437 -32.60 -8.38 -17.28
C SER A 437 -32.13 -6.96 -17.64
N THR A 438 -31.47 -6.25 -16.72
CA THR A 438 -30.91 -4.92 -16.96
C THR A 438 -29.52 -4.95 -17.57
N MET A 439 -28.88 -6.12 -17.60
CA MET A 439 -27.55 -6.30 -18.17
C MET A 439 -27.61 -6.35 -19.70
N VAL A 440 -26.71 -5.62 -20.35
CA VAL A 440 -26.46 -5.71 -21.79
C VAL A 440 -25.03 -6.19 -21.98
N TYR A 441 -24.86 -7.39 -22.52
CA TYR A 441 -23.55 -8.01 -22.72
C TYR A 441 -23.13 -7.93 -24.19
N PHE A 442 -22.04 -7.21 -24.47
CA PHE A 442 -21.45 -7.07 -25.81
C PHE A 442 -20.41 -8.16 -26.04
N HIS A 443 -20.89 -9.40 -26.17
CA HIS A 443 -20.03 -10.55 -26.37
C HIS A 443 -19.48 -10.61 -27.80
N ASN A 444 -18.15 -10.67 -27.94
CA ASN A 444 -17.46 -10.94 -29.20
C ASN A 444 -16.42 -12.06 -29.00
N PRO A 445 -16.65 -13.29 -29.48
CA PRO A 445 -15.81 -14.46 -29.18
C PRO A 445 -14.36 -14.34 -29.70
N TYR A 446 -14.07 -13.36 -30.55
CA TYR A 446 -12.74 -13.13 -31.16
C TYR A 446 -11.99 -11.95 -30.55
N SER A 447 -12.56 -11.31 -29.52
CA SER A 447 -12.01 -10.10 -28.95
C SER A 447 -11.23 -10.38 -27.66
N LYS A 448 -10.06 -9.74 -27.54
CA LYS A 448 -9.30 -9.67 -26.28
C LYS A 448 -9.96 -8.75 -25.25
N VAL A 449 -10.92 -7.94 -25.70
CA VAL A 449 -11.67 -6.94 -24.93
C VAL A 449 -13.16 -7.27 -25.01
N GLN A 450 -13.81 -7.38 -23.86
CA GLN A 450 -15.25 -7.58 -23.77
C GLN A 450 -15.87 -6.49 -22.91
N ARG A 451 -17.16 -6.24 -23.14
CA ARG A 451 -17.87 -5.14 -22.48
C ARG A 451 -19.25 -5.59 -22.07
N PHE A 452 -19.70 -5.11 -20.93
CA PHE A 452 -21.11 -5.18 -20.56
C PHE A 452 -21.54 -3.90 -19.88
N SER A 453 -22.84 -3.65 -19.89
CA SER A 453 -23.46 -2.70 -18.98
C SER A 453 -24.48 -3.38 -18.10
N ILE A 454 -24.71 -2.79 -16.93
CA ILE A 454 -25.76 -3.22 -15.98
C ILE A 454 -26.28 -1.98 -15.27
N ARG A 455 -27.54 -1.98 -14.84
CA ARG A 455 -28.07 -0.87 -14.05
C ARG A 455 -27.58 -0.96 -12.62
N SER A 456 -27.23 0.17 -12.03
CA SER A 456 -26.88 0.29 -10.62
C SER A 456 -28.05 -0.11 -9.73
N PHE A 457 -27.73 -0.73 -8.61
CA PHE A 457 -28.67 -1.13 -7.58
C PHE A 457 -28.04 -0.99 -6.20
N ARG A 458 -28.85 -1.21 -5.16
CA ARG A 458 -28.44 -1.22 -3.76
C ARG A 458 -29.03 -2.44 -3.08
N PHE A 459 -28.26 -3.08 -2.19
CA PHE A 459 -28.78 -4.12 -1.32
C PHE A 459 -29.69 -3.52 -0.24
N ALA A 460 -30.96 -3.95 -0.19
CA ALA A 460 -31.99 -3.37 0.67
C ALA A 460 -31.74 -3.58 2.18
N TYR A 461 -31.07 -4.68 2.54
CA TYR A 461 -30.90 -5.11 3.94
C TYR A 461 -29.46 -5.02 4.44
N SER A 462 -28.54 -4.48 3.65
CA SER A 462 -27.16 -4.25 4.10
C SER A 462 -27.02 -2.85 4.73
N ASN A 463 -26.37 -2.79 5.88
CA ASN A 463 -25.91 -1.52 6.47
C ASN A 463 -24.82 -0.84 5.60
N SER A 464 -24.28 -1.56 4.62
CA SER A 464 -23.35 -1.02 3.62
C SER A 464 -24.10 -0.44 2.42
N HIS A 465 -23.66 0.73 1.97
CA HIS A 465 -24.06 1.36 0.70
C HIS A 465 -23.10 1.00 -0.45
N LEU A 466 -22.13 0.14 -0.19
CA LEU A 466 -21.09 -0.24 -1.14
C LEU A 466 -21.51 -1.47 -1.93
N VAL A 467 -21.22 -1.44 -3.23
CA VAL A 467 -21.41 -2.55 -4.15
C VAL A 467 -20.10 -2.81 -4.88
N TYR A 468 -19.67 -4.07 -4.93
CA TYR A 468 -18.58 -4.56 -5.75
C TYR A 468 -19.16 -5.45 -6.83
N LEU A 469 -18.60 -5.39 -8.04
CA LEU A 469 -18.92 -6.31 -9.13
C LEU A 469 -17.75 -7.28 -9.28
N HIS A 470 -18.05 -8.57 -9.33
CA HIS A 470 -17.10 -9.65 -9.47
C HIS A 470 -17.42 -10.46 -10.72
N CYS A 471 -16.39 -10.88 -11.45
CA CYS A 471 -16.51 -11.77 -12.59
C CYS A 471 -15.42 -12.84 -12.56
N GLU A 472 -15.84 -14.05 -12.86
CA GLU A 472 -15.02 -15.21 -13.14
C GLU A 472 -14.75 -15.28 -14.64
N LEU A 473 -13.49 -15.12 -15.03
CA LEU A 473 -13.06 -15.03 -16.42
C LEU A 473 -12.35 -16.30 -16.88
N LEU A 474 -12.69 -16.74 -18.09
CA LEU A 474 -11.99 -17.79 -18.83
C LEU A 474 -11.12 -17.19 -19.93
N VAL A 475 -10.06 -17.91 -20.27
CA VAL A 475 -9.17 -17.58 -21.39
C VAL A 475 -9.25 -18.66 -22.44
N CYS A 476 -9.44 -18.26 -23.70
CA CYS A 476 -9.34 -19.16 -24.85
C CYS A 476 -8.26 -18.67 -25.81
N HIS A 477 -7.71 -19.58 -26.61
CA HIS A 477 -6.77 -19.21 -27.66
C HIS A 477 -7.56 -18.76 -28.91
N GLN A 478 -7.14 -17.66 -29.53
CA GLN A 478 -7.83 -17.07 -30.69
C GLN A 478 -7.97 -18.09 -31.84
N ASN A 479 -6.92 -18.87 -32.10
CA ASN A 479 -6.90 -19.86 -33.19
C ASN A 479 -7.46 -21.25 -32.80
N SER A 480 -7.74 -21.51 -31.52
CA SER A 480 -8.38 -22.77 -31.08
C SER A 480 -9.89 -22.61 -30.90
N THR A 481 -10.47 -21.53 -31.43
CA THR A 481 -11.93 -21.26 -31.48
C THR A 481 -12.64 -22.22 -32.44
N ASN A 482 -12.43 -23.51 -32.22
CA ASN A 482 -13.37 -24.54 -32.63
C ASN A 482 -14.76 -24.15 -32.09
N SER A 483 -15.82 -24.57 -32.79
CA SER A 483 -17.23 -24.31 -32.42
C SER A 483 -17.65 -24.94 -31.08
N ARG A 484 -16.71 -25.47 -30.30
CA ARG A 484 -16.90 -26.12 -29.00
C ARG A 484 -16.22 -25.37 -27.83
N SER A 485 -15.31 -24.43 -28.08
CA SER A 485 -14.64 -23.65 -27.02
C SER A 485 -15.64 -22.78 -26.23
N ARG A 486 -15.44 -22.62 -24.91
CA ARG A 486 -16.34 -21.85 -24.04
C ARG A 486 -16.51 -20.40 -24.51
N CYS A 487 -15.43 -19.76 -24.98
CA CYS A 487 -15.49 -18.39 -25.51
C CYS A 487 -16.34 -18.28 -26.78
N ALA A 488 -16.39 -19.31 -27.62
CA ALA A 488 -17.22 -19.34 -28.84
C ALA A 488 -18.67 -19.76 -28.57
N VAL A 489 -18.87 -20.67 -27.62
CA VAL A 489 -20.21 -21.18 -27.25
C VAL A 489 -21.01 -20.15 -26.46
N GLY A 490 -20.35 -19.38 -25.59
CA GLY A 490 -21.00 -18.36 -24.78
C GLY A 490 -22.01 -18.94 -23.77
N CYS A 491 -23.26 -18.49 -23.84
CA CYS A 491 -24.33 -18.91 -22.93
C CYS A 491 -24.74 -20.38 -23.14
N THR A 492 -24.58 -21.21 -22.11
CA THR A 492 -25.03 -22.62 -22.10
C THR A 492 -26.17 -22.86 -21.13
N LYS A 493 -27.33 -23.28 -21.66
CA LYS A 493 -28.48 -23.69 -20.85
C LYS A 493 -28.28 -25.09 -20.25
N PRO A 494 -28.78 -25.37 -19.04
CA PRO A 494 -28.59 -26.63 -18.30
C PRO A 494 -29.18 -27.92 -18.94
N ARG A 495 -29.71 -27.88 -20.16
CA ARG A 495 -30.28 -29.06 -20.85
C ARG A 495 -29.48 -29.42 -22.10
N SER A 496 -28.29 -30.01 -21.91
CA SER A 496 -27.73 -30.98 -22.84
C SER A 496 -26.70 -31.83 -22.12
N ARG A 497 -27.15 -32.99 -21.66
CA ARG A 497 -26.31 -34.02 -21.02
C ARG A 497 -25.61 -34.80 -22.14
N ARG A 498 -24.41 -34.35 -22.48
CA ARG A 498 -23.29 -35.17 -22.95
C ARG A 498 -22.04 -34.43 -22.47
N ASP A 499 -21.63 -34.74 -21.25
CA ASP A 499 -20.28 -34.42 -20.77
C ASP A 499 -19.30 -35.13 -21.71
N SER A 500 -18.85 -34.44 -22.76
CA SER A 500 -17.53 -34.73 -23.30
C SER A 500 -16.55 -34.06 -22.35
N SER A 501 -15.94 -34.87 -21.50
CA SER A 501 -14.88 -34.55 -20.55
C SER A 501 -13.57 -34.07 -21.19
N ASP A 502 -13.64 -33.41 -22.36
CA ASP A 502 -12.49 -32.92 -23.12
C ASP A 502 -12.40 -31.39 -23.17
N LEU A 503 -13.20 -30.67 -22.36
CA LEU A 503 -13.23 -29.22 -22.39
C LEU A 503 -12.28 -28.60 -21.37
N GLU A 504 -11.01 -28.58 -21.76
CA GLU A 504 -10.11 -27.43 -21.61
C GLU A 504 -10.15 -26.75 -20.22
N SER A 505 -9.46 -27.36 -19.26
CA SER A 505 -9.15 -26.79 -17.93
C SER A 505 -8.36 -25.48 -18.05
N SER A 506 -9.05 -24.37 -18.32
CA SER A 506 -8.57 -23.05 -17.95
C SER A 506 -8.98 -22.80 -16.51
N MET A 507 -8.01 -22.60 -15.60
CA MET A 507 -8.33 -22.13 -14.25
C MET A 507 -9.06 -20.79 -14.36
N PRO A 508 -10.24 -20.64 -13.75
CA PRO A 508 -10.97 -19.39 -13.80
C PRO A 508 -10.24 -18.27 -13.04
N TYR A 509 -10.25 -17.06 -13.59
CA TYR A 509 -9.64 -15.88 -12.98
C TYR A 509 -10.71 -14.94 -12.42
N ASN A 510 -10.68 -14.70 -11.11
CA ASN A 510 -11.62 -13.81 -10.45
C ASN A 510 -11.12 -12.36 -10.48
N LEU A 511 -11.90 -11.48 -11.11
CA LEU A 511 -11.69 -10.04 -11.09
C LEU A 511 -12.82 -9.32 -10.39
N SER A 512 -12.49 -8.18 -9.79
CA SER A 512 -13.44 -7.36 -9.05
C SER A 512 -13.25 -5.89 -9.40
N VAL A 513 -14.35 -5.15 -9.52
CA VAL A 513 -14.35 -3.69 -9.73
C VAL A 513 -15.32 -3.03 -8.76
N GLY A 514 -14.89 -1.94 -8.15
CA GLY A 514 -15.60 -1.25 -7.08
C GLY A 514 -14.62 -0.56 -6.13
N PRO A 515 -15.08 0.04 -5.02
CA PRO A 515 -16.47 0.08 -4.56
C PRO A 515 -17.37 1.09 -5.29
N LEU A 516 -18.64 0.76 -5.50
CA LEU A 516 -19.69 1.68 -5.96
C LEU A 516 -20.51 2.12 -4.75
N LYS A 517 -20.73 3.43 -4.56
CA LYS A 517 -21.60 3.96 -3.50
C LYS A 517 -22.98 4.24 -4.06
N ALA A 518 -23.93 3.33 -3.81
CA ALA A 518 -25.30 3.47 -4.29
C ALA A 518 -26.11 4.42 -3.38
N VAL A 519 -26.57 5.54 -3.96
CA VAL A 519 -27.41 6.53 -3.26
C VAL A 519 -28.90 6.27 -3.52
N MET A 520 -29.76 6.73 -2.61
CA MET A 520 -31.22 6.61 -2.78
C MET A 520 -31.74 7.73 -3.68
N ALA A 521 -32.81 7.46 -4.45
CA ALA A 521 -33.51 8.49 -5.20
C ALA A 521 -34.24 9.42 -4.22
N GLU A 522 -34.07 10.73 -4.37
CA GLU A 522 -34.93 11.71 -3.69
C GLU A 522 -36.35 11.58 -4.24
N SER A 523 -37.29 11.21 -3.35
CA SER A 523 -38.71 11.23 -3.62
C SER A 523 -39.17 12.69 -3.76
N ASN A 524 -39.15 13.22 -4.98
CA ASN A 524 -39.94 14.40 -5.32
C ASN A 524 -41.41 14.01 -5.41
N ASN A 525 -42.06 13.93 -4.24
CA ASN A 525 -43.49 13.72 -4.16
C ASN A 525 -44.20 15.07 -4.40
N VAL A 526 -44.38 15.42 -5.67
CA VAL A 526 -45.35 16.44 -6.07
C VAL A 526 -46.74 15.82 -5.91
N ASN A 527 -47.30 15.92 -4.70
CA ASN A 527 -48.71 15.71 -4.48
C ASN A 527 -49.38 17.03 -4.08
N LYS A 528 -50.31 17.44 -4.94
CA LYS A 528 -51.29 18.49 -4.74
C LYS A 528 -52.09 18.22 -3.46
N GLY A 529 -52.30 19.28 -2.68
CA GLY A 529 -53.47 19.44 -1.83
C GLY A 529 -53.27 19.16 -0.34
N GLY A 530 -53.21 20.24 0.44
CA GLY A 530 -53.90 20.29 1.73
C GLY A 530 -53.09 20.00 3.00
N LYS A 531 -52.69 21.11 3.65
CA LYS A 531 -52.58 21.35 5.10
C LYS A 531 -51.42 20.73 5.90
N THR A 532 -50.54 21.65 6.34
CA THR A 532 -49.88 21.77 7.67
C THR A 532 -48.93 20.63 8.07
N SER A 533 -47.73 20.79 8.63
CA SER A 533 -46.96 21.88 9.24
C SER A 533 -45.58 21.27 9.60
N PHE A 534 -44.59 22.11 9.97
CA PHE A 534 -43.26 21.77 10.53
C PHE A 534 -42.16 21.26 9.57
N HIS A 535 -40.91 21.75 9.56
CA HIS A 535 -40.28 22.94 10.13
C HIS A 535 -38.83 23.02 9.58
N VAL A 536 -38.62 23.67 8.43
CA VAL A 536 -37.26 24.02 7.98
C VAL A 536 -37.29 25.44 7.39
N ASN A 537 -37.48 26.45 8.25
CA ASN A 537 -37.15 27.85 7.91
C ASN A 537 -37.06 28.80 9.13
N THR A 538 -36.69 28.32 10.31
CA THR A 538 -36.85 29.07 11.58
C THR A 538 -35.59 29.72 12.11
N ILE A 539 -34.47 29.66 11.38
CA ILE A 539 -33.22 30.31 11.81
C ILE A 539 -32.90 31.55 10.98
N LEU A 540 -33.45 31.69 9.76
CA LEU A 540 -33.27 32.89 8.94
C LEU A 540 -34.38 33.95 9.09
N ILE A 541 -35.61 33.55 9.45
CA ILE A 541 -36.74 34.47 9.62
C ILE A 541 -36.80 35.06 11.05
N SER A 542 -36.24 34.37 12.05
CA SER A 542 -36.21 34.85 13.44
C SER A 542 -35.31 36.09 13.60
N VAL A 543 -34.21 36.19 12.86
CA VAL A 543 -33.30 37.35 12.90
C VAL A 543 -33.93 38.60 12.27
N LEU A 544 -34.80 38.44 11.26
CA LEU A 544 -35.46 39.56 10.58
C LEU A 544 -36.71 40.06 11.33
N VAL A 545 -37.44 39.17 12.01
CA VAL A 545 -38.62 39.56 12.80
C VAL A 545 -38.23 40.20 14.13
N THR A 546 -37.14 39.77 14.79
CA THR A 546 -36.69 40.41 16.03
C THR A 546 -36.14 41.82 15.79
N ALA A 547 -35.46 42.05 14.66
CA ALA A 547 -35.00 43.39 14.29
C ALA A 547 -36.18 44.34 14.01
N GLY A 548 -37.22 43.87 13.30
CA GLY A 548 -38.42 44.67 13.01
C GLY A 548 -39.25 45.01 14.26
N VAL A 549 -39.41 44.07 15.20
CA VAL A 549 -40.18 44.30 16.43
C VAL A 549 -39.44 45.26 17.38
N PHE A 550 -38.11 45.18 17.48
CA PHE A 550 -37.34 46.15 18.26
C PHE A 550 -37.39 47.56 17.66
N SER A 551 -37.37 47.71 16.33
CA SER A 551 -37.54 49.00 15.66
C SER A 551 -38.93 49.61 15.86
N VAL A 552 -40.00 48.81 15.92
CA VAL A 552 -41.36 49.32 16.17
C VAL A 552 -41.56 49.69 17.64
N ILE A 553 -41.02 48.90 18.58
CA ILE A 553 -41.11 49.20 20.02
C ILE A 553 -40.30 50.46 20.37
N THR A 554 -39.11 50.64 19.79
CA THR A 554 -38.32 51.88 19.98
C THR A 554 -39.02 53.11 19.40
N LEU A 555 -39.66 52.99 18.24
CA LEU A 555 -40.46 54.07 17.65
C LEU A 555 -41.67 54.42 18.53
N LEU A 556 -42.36 53.43 19.08
CA LEU A 556 -43.50 53.65 19.97
C LEU A 556 -43.09 54.27 21.31
N LEU A 557 -41.96 53.87 21.89
CA LEU A 557 -41.40 54.49 23.09
C LEU A 557 -40.99 55.94 22.84
N LEU A 558 -40.37 56.26 21.69
CA LEU A 558 -40.06 57.63 21.31
C LEU A 558 -41.33 58.47 21.06
N ILE A 559 -42.39 57.88 20.51
CA ILE A 559 -43.70 58.55 20.37
C ILE A 559 -44.37 58.78 21.73
N ILE A 560 -44.25 57.86 22.69
CA ILE A 560 -44.78 58.02 24.04
C ILE A 560 -43.98 59.09 24.79
N ILE A 561 -42.64 59.09 24.70
CA ILE A 561 -41.78 60.13 25.27
C ILE A 561 -42.08 61.49 24.64
N TYR A 562 -42.27 61.56 23.32
CA TYR A 562 -42.67 62.78 22.62
C TYR A 562 -44.07 63.26 23.04
N ARG A 563 -45.03 62.35 23.24
CA ARG A 563 -46.38 62.70 23.71
C ARG A 563 -46.40 63.12 25.19
N ASN A 564 -45.54 62.55 26.03
CA ASN A 564 -45.37 62.97 27.43
C ASN A 564 -44.67 64.33 27.49
N CYS A 565 -43.59 64.54 26.74
CA CYS A 565 -42.91 65.83 26.65
C CYS A 565 -43.80 66.94 26.04
N ARG A 566 -44.74 66.59 25.15
CA ARG A 566 -45.74 67.52 24.60
C ARG A 566 -46.93 67.74 25.55
N ARG A 567 -47.17 66.84 26.51
CA ARG A 567 -48.16 67.01 27.59
C ARG A 567 -47.66 67.95 28.67
N ASP A 568 -46.35 67.98 28.91
CA ASP A 568 -45.72 68.89 29.88
C ASP A 568 -45.56 70.33 29.35
N LYS A 569 -45.78 70.58 28.04
CA LYS A 569 -45.79 71.93 27.45
C LYS A 569 -47.14 72.67 27.56
N LYS A 570 -48.02 72.29 28.48
CA LYS A 570 -49.24 73.05 28.82
C LYS A 570 -49.25 73.66 30.22
N VAL A 571 -48.09 73.77 30.87
CA VAL A 571 -47.91 74.61 32.05
C VAL A 571 -46.62 75.41 31.89
N GLU A 572 -46.77 76.71 31.71
CA GLU A 572 -45.72 77.74 31.81
C GLU A 572 -45.81 78.37 33.22
N PRO A 573 -44.87 79.21 33.68
CA PRO A 573 -43.41 79.04 33.83
C PRO A 573 -42.96 79.32 35.29
N ALA A 574 -41.77 78.88 35.74
CA ALA A 574 -41.03 79.58 36.80
C ALA A 574 -39.57 79.12 36.98
N SER A 575 -38.70 80.14 37.00
CA SER A 575 -37.42 80.28 37.72
C SER A 575 -36.13 79.68 37.14
N CYS A 576 -35.32 80.62 36.67
CA CYS A 576 -33.87 80.57 36.53
C CYS A 576 -33.14 80.36 37.87
N GLN A 577 -31.93 79.78 37.79
CA GLN A 577 -30.63 80.27 38.31
C GLN A 577 -29.74 79.19 38.94
N ASN A 578 -28.65 78.91 38.21
CA ASN A 578 -27.23 79.02 38.56
C ASN A 578 -26.60 78.37 39.81
N GLU A 579 -25.37 77.89 39.51
CA GLU A 579 -24.13 77.90 40.32
C GLU A 579 -23.94 76.82 41.39
N GLN A 580 -22.94 75.96 41.21
CA GLN A 580 -21.57 76.22 41.70
C GLN A 580 -20.55 75.17 41.21
N GLU A 581 -19.62 75.63 40.36
CA GLU A 581 -18.16 75.62 40.56
C GLU A 581 -17.52 74.69 41.62
N ASN A 582 -16.50 73.92 41.21
CA ASN A 582 -15.08 74.33 41.31
C ASN A 582 -14.11 73.19 41.01
N GLY A 583 -12.95 73.51 40.40
CA GLY A 583 -11.74 72.68 40.56
C GLY A 583 -10.76 72.57 39.39
N GLU A 584 -10.18 73.70 39.01
CA GLU A 584 -9.09 73.93 38.06
C GLU A 584 -7.75 73.20 38.41
N LYS A 585 -7.00 72.69 37.41
CA LYS A 585 -5.69 73.25 36.94
C LYS A 585 -4.86 72.33 36.04
N ASP A 586 -4.36 72.98 34.98
CA ASP A 586 -3.12 72.87 34.18
C ASP A 586 -2.04 71.87 34.67
N GLU A 587 -1.12 71.33 33.85
CA GLU A 587 -0.32 71.99 32.82
C GLU A 587 0.54 70.96 32.03
N SER A 588 0.87 71.33 30.78
CA SER A 588 2.10 70.99 30.02
C SER A 588 2.22 69.60 29.36
N ARG A 589 2.96 69.40 28.25
CA ARG A 589 3.42 70.16 27.07
C ARG A 589 4.30 69.14 26.31
N ASN A 590 4.27 69.22 24.97
CA ASN A 590 5.07 68.48 23.97
C ASN A 590 4.68 67.04 23.63
#